data_AF-A0A139SVT1-F1
#
_entry.id   AF-A0A139SVT1-F1
#
_cell.length_a   1.000
_cell.length_b   1.000
_cell.length_c   1.000
_cell.angle_alpha   90.00
_cell.angle_beta   90.00
_cell.angle_gamma   90.00
#
_symmetry.space_group_name_H-M   'P 1'
#
loop_
_entity.id
_entity.type
_entity.pdbx_description
1 polymer ?
#
loop_
_entity_poly.entity_id
_entity_poly.type
_entity_poly.pdbx_seq_one_letter_code
_entity_poly.pdbx_strand_id
1 'polypeptide(L)'
;MKAEVTSIGKESYQIIASNQRSGRVTKSIVSRAEAIEVLASHYLCCVAHRCIRSRITSLRLKDARDLLETIGAKRVATNVYELPFELTKEEKALLRAKKVELIRFFRGCNPYSKTRAAA
;
A
#
# COMPACT_ATOMS: atom_id res chain seq x y z
N MET A 1 7.09 5.84 -17.07
CA MET A 1 8.01 5.00 -16.28
C MET A 1 7.63 3.56 -16.59
N LYS A 2 8.58 2.73 -17.04
CA LYS A 2 8.32 1.31 -17.31
C LYS A 2 9.04 0.51 -16.23
N ALA A 3 8.31 -0.28 -15.45
CA ALA A 3 8.87 -1.16 -14.45
C ALA A 3 8.69 -2.62 -14.91
N GLU A 4 9.76 -3.38 -14.87
CA GLU A 4 9.75 -4.82 -15.09
C GLU A 4 10.07 -5.50 -13.75
N VAL A 5 9.23 -6.46 -13.37
CA VAL A 5 9.36 -7.18 -12.10
C VAL A 5 9.71 -8.62 -12.42
N THR A 6 10.87 -9.05 -11.93
CA THR A 6 11.39 -10.40 -12.14
C THR A 6 11.52 -11.08 -10.78
N SER A 7 10.93 -12.26 -10.63
CA SER A 7 11.15 -13.06 -9.43
C SER A 7 12.59 -13.57 -9.41
N ILE A 8 13.34 -13.28 -8.32
CA ILE A 8 14.69 -13.83 -8.10
C ILE A 8 14.62 -15.06 -7.17
N GLY A 9 13.43 -15.37 -6.63
CA GLY A 9 13.20 -16.49 -5.73
C GLY A 9 11.76 -16.51 -5.22
N LYS A 10 11.44 -17.46 -4.34
CA LYS A 10 10.08 -17.57 -3.77
C LYS A 10 9.66 -16.36 -2.93
N GLU A 11 10.62 -15.61 -2.39
CA GLU A 11 10.39 -14.55 -1.40
C GLU A 11 10.95 -13.18 -1.79
N SER A 12 11.54 -13.03 -2.98
CA SER A 12 12.21 -11.78 -3.37
C SER A 12 11.98 -11.44 -4.84
N TYR A 13 11.75 -10.16 -5.09
CA TYR A 13 11.44 -9.60 -6.39
C TYR A 13 12.52 -8.59 -6.78
N GLN A 14 13.05 -8.72 -7.99
CA GLN A 14 13.78 -7.63 -8.62
C GLN A 14 12.81 -6.70 -9.29
N ILE A 15 12.97 -5.41 -9.06
CA ILE A 15 12.28 -4.37 -9.78
C ILE A 15 13.33 -3.63 -10.58
N ILE A 16 13.13 -3.60 -11.89
CA ILE A 16 13.92 -2.81 -12.82
C ILE A 16 13.02 -1.71 -13.36
N ALA A 17 13.18 -0.51 -12.82
CA ALA A 17 12.40 0.65 -13.22
C ALA A 17 13.21 1.55 -14.15
N SER A 18 12.71 1.79 -15.36
CA SER A 18 13.31 2.72 -16.32
C SER A 18 12.51 4.01 -16.43
N ASN A 19 13.22 5.13 -16.32
CA ASN A 19 12.70 6.44 -16.64
C ASN A 19 13.05 6.78 -18.10
N GLN A 20 12.06 6.66 -19.00
CA GLN A 20 12.23 6.93 -20.42
C GLN A 20 12.68 8.37 -20.72
N ARG A 21 12.37 9.36 -19.86
CA ARG A 21 12.78 10.75 -20.07
C ARG A 21 14.24 11.01 -19.71
N SER A 22 14.82 10.25 -18.79
CA SER A 22 16.20 10.44 -18.33
C SER A 22 17.15 9.29 -18.69
N GLY A 23 16.64 8.21 -19.28
CA GLY A 23 17.40 6.97 -19.55
C GLY A 23 17.83 6.22 -18.28
N ARG A 24 17.50 6.74 -17.08
CA ARG A 24 17.97 6.18 -15.81
C ARG A 24 17.24 4.87 -15.51
N VAL A 25 18.01 3.82 -15.29
CA VAL A 25 17.52 2.52 -14.83
C VAL A 25 17.81 2.39 -13.34
N THR A 26 16.78 2.03 -12.58
CA THR A 26 16.84 1.82 -11.13
C THR A 26 16.61 0.34 -10.88
N LYS A 27 17.51 -0.29 -10.13
CA LYS A 27 17.38 -1.69 -9.70
C LYS A 27 17.13 -1.71 -8.20
N SER A 28 16.05 -2.35 -7.79
CA SER A 28 15.72 -2.56 -6.38
C SER A 28 15.37 -4.04 -6.18
N ILE A 29 15.75 -4.59 -5.04
CA ILE A 29 15.29 -5.90 -4.59
C ILE A 29 14.31 -5.62 -3.46
N VAL A 30 13.08 -6.10 -3.63
CA VAL A 30 12.02 -5.98 -2.63
C VAL A 30 11.66 -7.38 -2.18
N SER A 31 11.70 -7.60 -0.87
CA SER A 31 11.24 -8.85 -0.28
C SER A 31 9.70 -8.94 -0.30
N ARG A 32 9.18 -10.15 -0.23
CA ARG A 32 7.75 -10.43 -0.10
C ARG A 32 7.16 -9.76 1.14
N ALA A 33 7.90 -9.75 2.25
CA ALA A 33 7.51 -9.07 3.47
C ALA A 33 7.37 -7.56 3.26
N GLU A 34 8.36 -6.90 2.64
CA GLU A 34 8.30 -5.46 2.35
C GLU A 34 7.14 -5.10 1.42
N ALA A 35 6.88 -5.90 0.37
CA ALA A 35 5.73 -5.69 -0.52
C ALA A 35 4.39 -5.74 0.24
N ILE A 36 4.26 -6.66 1.20
CA ILE A 36 3.09 -6.77 2.09
C ILE A 36 2.99 -5.56 3.02
N GLU A 37 4.10 -5.07 3.55
CA GLU A 37 4.13 -3.88 4.41
C GLU A 37 3.77 -2.60 3.66
N VAL A 38 4.23 -2.44 2.42
CA VAL A 38 3.86 -1.31 1.56
C VAL A 38 2.36 -1.35 1.27
N LEU A 39 1.80 -2.53 0.99
CA LEU A 39 0.36 -2.71 0.79
C LEU A 39 -0.44 -2.35 2.06
N ALA A 40 0.02 -2.78 3.24
CA ALA A 40 -0.58 -2.40 4.51
C ALA A 40 -0.52 -0.88 4.75
N SER A 41 0.62 -0.26 4.44
CA SER A 41 0.86 1.18 4.53
C SER A 41 -0.02 2.00 3.58
N HIS A 42 -0.31 1.48 2.40
CA HIS A 42 -1.26 2.10 1.48
C HIS A 42 -2.69 2.11 2.04
N TYR A 43 -3.15 0.97 2.57
CA TYR A 43 -4.46 0.89 3.21
C TYR A 43 -4.59 1.84 4.40
N LEU A 44 -3.53 1.93 5.21
CA LEU A 44 -3.36 2.89 6.28
C LEU A 44 -3.60 4.33 5.81
N CYS A 45 -2.84 4.74 4.78
CA CYS A 45 -2.93 6.09 4.26
C CYS A 45 -4.30 6.38 3.65
N CYS A 46 -4.96 5.39 3.04
CA CYS A 46 -6.32 5.51 2.53
C CYS A 46 -7.33 5.82 3.63
N VAL A 47 -7.27 5.09 4.75
CA VAL A 47 -8.15 5.30 5.91
C VAL A 47 -7.86 6.66 6.55
N ALA A 48 -6.58 6.96 6.80
CA ALA A 48 -6.17 8.24 7.40
C ALA A 48 -6.58 9.44 6.54
N HIS A 49 -6.44 9.35 5.22
CA HIS A 49 -6.86 10.39 4.29
C HIS A 49 -8.37 10.62 4.31
N ARG A 50 -9.18 9.54 4.44
CA ARG A 50 -10.64 9.66 4.60
C ARG A 50 -11.04 10.34 5.91
N CYS A 51 -10.30 10.11 6.99
CA CYS A 51 -10.63 10.65 8.32
C CYS A 51 -10.19 12.11 8.50
N ILE A 52 -8.95 12.45 8.15
CA ILE A 52 -8.32 13.72 8.52
C ILE A 52 -8.20 14.67 7.32
N ARG A 53 -8.25 14.14 6.07
CA ARG A 53 -8.08 14.91 4.81
C ARG A 53 -6.95 15.95 4.88
N SER A 54 -5.77 15.55 5.34
CA SER A 54 -4.61 16.44 5.42
C SER A 54 -3.69 16.30 4.22
N ARG A 55 -2.91 17.36 3.96
CA ARG A 55 -1.86 17.35 2.92
C ARG A 55 -0.83 16.24 3.17
N ILE A 56 -0.51 15.97 4.45
CA ILE A 56 0.45 14.93 4.85
C ILE A 56 -0.07 13.53 4.49
N THR A 57 -1.34 13.22 4.81
CA THR A 57 -1.91 11.90 4.47
C THR A 57 -2.10 11.74 2.96
N SER A 58 -2.34 12.82 2.23
CA SER A 58 -2.39 12.84 0.77
C SER A 58 -1.04 12.49 0.13
N LEU A 59 0.05 13.10 0.62
CA LEU A 59 1.41 12.83 0.15
C LEU A 59 1.81 11.38 0.43
N ARG A 60 1.64 10.92 1.68
CA ARG A 60 1.96 9.52 2.04
C ARG A 60 1.13 8.50 1.25
N LEU A 61 -0.13 8.82 0.95
CA LEU A 61 -0.97 7.97 0.11
C LEU A 61 -0.43 7.88 -1.32
N LYS A 62 0.04 9.00 -1.86
CA LYS A 62 0.67 9.05 -3.19
C LYS A 62 1.98 8.25 -3.19
N ASP A 63 2.85 8.46 -2.20
CA ASP A 63 4.13 7.73 -2.11
C ASP A 63 3.89 6.21 -2.01
N ALA A 64 2.92 5.79 -1.18
CA ALA A 64 2.56 4.38 -1.07
C ALA A 64 1.97 3.80 -2.37
N ARG A 65 1.20 4.60 -3.11
CA ARG A 65 0.70 4.21 -4.45
C ARG A 65 1.86 4.05 -5.43
N ASP A 66 2.75 5.03 -5.49
CA ASP A 66 3.89 5.02 -6.42
C ASP A 66 4.81 3.83 -6.13
N LEU A 67 5.01 3.48 -4.85
CA LEU A 67 5.72 2.27 -4.45
C LEU A 67 4.99 0.99 -4.87
N LEU A 68 3.67 0.88 -4.65
CA LEU A 68 2.88 -0.27 -5.09
C LEU A 68 2.97 -0.48 -6.61
N GLU A 69 2.87 0.60 -7.39
CA GLU A 69 3.02 0.54 -8.84
C GLU A 69 4.45 0.15 -9.25
N THR A 70 5.45 0.62 -8.50
CA THR A 70 6.86 0.27 -8.72
C THR A 70 7.12 -1.22 -8.47
N ILE A 71 6.53 -1.82 -7.43
CA ILE A 71 6.64 -3.26 -7.16
C ILE A 71 5.77 -4.13 -8.10
N GLY A 72 5.14 -3.53 -9.11
CA GLY A 72 4.31 -4.24 -10.09
C GLY A 72 2.93 -4.61 -9.59
N ALA A 73 2.45 -4.00 -8.50
CA ALA A 73 1.08 -4.21 -8.03
C ALA A 73 0.09 -3.58 -9.02
N LYS A 74 -0.89 -4.36 -9.47
CA LYS A 74 -1.91 -3.92 -10.41
C LYS A 74 -3.09 -3.32 -9.64
N ARG A 75 -3.50 -2.12 -10.01
CA ARG A 75 -4.72 -1.54 -9.46
C ARG A 75 -5.94 -2.22 -10.09
N VAL A 76 -6.76 -2.88 -9.27
CA VAL A 76 -7.97 -3.59 -9.71
C VAL A 76 -9.25 -2.82 -9.41
N ALA A 77 -9.23 -1.94 -8.40
CA ALA A 77 -10.35 -1.04 -8.10
C ALA A 77 -9.87 0.26 -7.43
N THR A 78 -10.81 1.12 -7.02
CA THR A 78 -10.50 2.34 -6.27
C THR A 78 -9.86 1.99 -4.94
N ASN A 79 -8.54 2.25 -4.82
CA ASN A 79 -7.71 1.95 -3.65
C ASN A 79 -7.61 0.45 -3.32
N VAL A 80 -7.74 -0.41 -4.34
CA VAL A 80 -7.49 -1.85 -4.22
C VAL A 80 -6.41 -2.21 -5.21
N TYR A 81 -5.32 -2.78 -4.68
CA TYR A 81 -4.17 -3.24 -5.42
C TYR A 81 -4.01 -4.74 -5.24
N GLU A 82 -3.73 -5.41 -6.35
CA GLU A 82 -3.36 -6.81 -6.41
C GLU A 82 -1.84 -6.89 -6.58
N LEU A 83 -1.16 -7.63 -5.69
CA LEU A 83 0.27 -7.85 -5.80
C LEU A 83 0.55 -8.79 -6.98
N PRO A 84 1.74 -8.74 -7.60
CA PRO A 84 2.09 -9.62 -8.73
C PRO A 84 2.27 -11.09 -8.32
N PHE A 85 1.89 -11.47 -7.10
CA PHE A 85 2.02 -12.81 -6.54
C PHE A 85 0.83 -13.14 -5.65
N GLU A 86 0.50 -14.42 -5.56
CA GLU A 86 -0.54 -14.89 -4.65
C GLU A 86 -0.09 -14.82 -3.19
N LEU A 87 -0.89 -14.18 -2.35
CA LEU A 87 -0.71 -14.16 -0.90
C LEU A 87 -1.14 -15.49 -0.27
N THR A 88 -0.36 -15.98 0.70
CA THR A 88 -0.71 -17.17 1.49
C THR A 88 -1.92 -16.89 2.38
N LYS A 89 -2.54 -17.95 2.92
CA LYS A 89 -3.67 -17.80 3.86
C LYS A 89 -3.26 -17.00 5.11
N GLU A 90 -2.04 -17.20 5.59
CA GLU A 90 -1.48 -16.53 6.77
C GLU A 90 -1.24 -15.04 6.50
N GLU A 91 -0.65 -14.69 5.37
CA GLU A 91 -0.43 -13.29 4.99
C GLU A 91 -1.74 -12.55 4.76
N LYS A 92 -2.73 -13.21 4.15
CA LYS A 92 -4.10 -12.68 4.04
C LYS A 92 -4.72 -12.43 5.41
N ALA A 93 -4.52 -13.35 6.37
CA ALA A 93 -5.00 -13.19 7.74
C ALA A 93 -4.30 -12.04 8.46
N LEU A 94 -2.97 -11.92 8.32
CA LEU A 94 -2.17 -10.83 8.88
C LEU A 94 -2.61 -9.46 8.34
N LEU A 95 -2.79 -9.34 7.02
CA LEU A 95 -3.28 -8.12 6.39
C LEU A 95 -4.70 -7.76 6.85
N ARG A 96 -5.58 -8.76 7.02
CA ARG A 96 -6.92 -8.54 7.58
C ARG A 96 -6.86 -8.08 9.02
N ALA A 97 -6.02 -8.70 9.86
CA ALA A 97 -5.85 -8.33 11.27
C ALA A 97 -5.33 -6.88 11.39
N LYS A 98 -4.24 -6.55 10.67
CA LYS A 98 -3.73 -5.17 10.59
C LYS A 98 -4.82 -4.21 10.11
N LYS A 99 -5.56 -4.54 9.04
CA LYS A 99 -6.68 -3.70 8.57
C LYS A 99 -7.74 -3.46 9.64
N VAL A 100 -8.14 -4.48 10.41
CA VAL A 100 -9.14 -4.35 11.48
C VAL A 100 -8.63 -3.48 12.62
N GLU A 101 -7.39 -3.72 13.07
CA GLU A 101 -6.73 -2.92 14.11
C GLU A 101 -6.65 -1.44 13.72
N LEU A 102 -6.30 -1.18 12.47
CA LEU A 102 -6.20 0.17 11.94
C LEU A 102 -7.55 0.85 11.78
N ILE A 103 -8.57 0.13 11.32
CA ILE A 103 -9.94 0.66 11.31
C ILE A 103 -10.39 1.00 12.74
N ARG A 104 -10.05 0.19 13.75
CA ARG A 104 -10.35 0.49 15.16
C ARG A 104 -9.62 1.75 15.63
N PHE A 105 -8.32 1.85 15.36
CA PHE A 105 -7.51 3.01 15.71
C PHE A 105 -8.10 4.31 15.12
N PHE A 106 -8.37 4.33 13.82
CA PHE A 106 -8.93 5.52 13.16
C PHE A 106 -10.42 5.78 13.46
N ARG A 107 -11.21 4.75 13.82
CA ARG A 107 -12.57 4.96 14.37
C ARG A 107 -12.52 5.70 15.70
N GLY A 108 -11.49 5.46 16.52
CA GLY A 108 -11.23 6.22 17.74
C GLY A 108 -10.81 7.68 17.48
N CYS A 109 -10.18 7.95 16.34
CA CYS A 109 -9.74 9.28 15.93
C CYS A 109 -10.80 10.11 15.18
N ASN A 110 -12.02 9.62 14.96
CA ASN A 110 -13.06 10.41 14.31
C ASN A 110 -13.78 11.30 15.34
N PRO A 111 -13.55 12.63 15.39
CA PRO A 111 -14.26 13.51 16.32
C PRO A 111 -15.77 13.55 16.05
N TYR A 112 -16.21 13.12 14.86
CA TYR A 112 -17.63 13.06 14.48
C TYR A 112 -18.36 11.78 14.88
N SER A 113 -17.66 10.75 15.41
CA SER A 113 -18.34 9.53 15.88
C SER A 113 -18.98 9.70 17.26
N LYS A 114 -18.54 10.70 18.03
CA LYS A 114 -19.09 11.00 19.37
C LYS A 114 -20.26 11.99 19.34
N THR A 115 -20.44 12.75 18.27
CA THR A 115 -21.50 13.76 18.18
C THR A 115 -22.88 13.21 17.77
N ARG A 116 -22.97 11.97 17.28
CA ARG A 116 -24.27 11.33 16.97
C ARG A 116 -24.82 10.45 18.10
N ALA A 117 -24.06 10.24 19.18
CA ALA A 117 -24.52 9.49 20.35
C ALA A 117 -25.07 10.40 21.46
N ALA A 118 -25.15 11.71 21.22
CA ALA A 118 -25.58 12.72 22.19
C ALA A 118 -26.65 13.69 21.65
N ALA A 119 -27.42 13.25 20.64
CA ALA A 119 -28.53 14.01 20.07
C ALA A 119 -29.84 13.22 20.19
#